data_AF-A0A8T3SSX1-F1
#
_entry.id   AF-A0A8T3SSX1-F1
#
_cell.length_a   1.000
_cell.length_b   1.000
_cell.length_c   1.000
_cell.angle_alpha   90.00
_cell.angle_beta   90.00
_cell.angle_gamma   90.00
#
_symmetry.space_group_name_H-M   'P 1'
#
loop_
_entity.id
_entity.type
_entity.pdbx_description
1 polymer ?
#
loop_
_entity_poly.entity_id
_entity_poly.type
_entity_poly.pdbx_seq_one_letter_code
_entity_poly.pdbx_strand_id
1 'polypeptide(L)'
;MRSPFTRTALPGEVLMVLVAILWGSAFPVTRVLLEEMPPLGAAAWRTLFAAGAVAVFAASRGEFPRLRPTPEDRGRLGVLAVLGGALFVIGMNFAIFLTGASITSFVTGTYPLLAVVVAAFLLAEPLGRRGLGALVVAALGLVLLARPGGAQVEVLGVLVAVGAALSFALYLGLARLWA
;
A
#
# COMPACT_ATOMS: atom_id res chain seq x y z
N MET A 1 -18.40 9.28 -26.52
CA MET A 1 -16.99 9.57 -26.18
C MET A 1 -16.39 8.33 -25.53
N ARG A 2 -15.45 7.65 -26.19
CA ARG A 2 -14.73 6.49 -25.62
C ARG A 2 -13.48 7.02 -24.91
N SER A 3 -13.27 6.65 -23.64
CA SER A 3 -12.12 7.11 -22.86
C SER A 3 -10.80 6.64 -23.51
N PRO A 4 -9.71 7.43 -23.44
CA PRO A 4 -8.45 7.11 -24.13
C PRO A 4 -7.57 6.08 -23.39
N PHE A 5 -8.13 5.25 -22.52
CA PHE A 5 -7.37 4.47 -21.52
C PHE A 5 -7.02 3.02 -21.89
N THR A 6 -7.27 2.53 -23.11
CA THR A 6 -7.02 1.11 -23.41
C THR A 6 -6.27 0.90 -24.72
N ARG A 7 -4.94 0.89 -24.62
CA ARG A 7 -4.05 0.02 -25.40
C ARG A 7 -2.86 -0.43 -24.53
N THR A 8 -3.13 -1.19 -23.47
CA THR A 8 -2.10 -2.10 -22.93
C THR A 8 -2.07 -3.35 -23.79
N ALA A 9 -0.89 -3.92 -24.05
CA ALA A 9 -0.75 -5.17 -24.80
C ALA A 9 -1.33 -6.39 -24.04
N LEU A 10 -1.61 -6.23 -22.74
CA LEU A 10 -2.16 -7.26 -21.86
C LEU A 10 -3.55 -6.86 -21.33
N PRO A 11 -4.45 -7.83 -21.12
CA PRO A 11 -5.73 -7.62 -20.43
C PRO A 11 -5.52 -7.08 -19.00
N GLY A 12 -6.46 -6.25 -18.52
CA GLY A 12 -6.36 -5.63 -17.19
C GLY A 12 -6.34 -6.65 -16.05
N GLU A 13 -7.03 -7.78 -16.23
CA GLU A 13 -7.07 -8.88 -15.27
C GLU A 13 -5.68 -9.50 -15.07
N VAL A 14 -4.93 -9.68 -16.15
CA VAL A 14 -3.55 -10.20 -16.11
C VAL A 14 -2.65 -9.24 -15.35
N LEU A 15 -2.80 -7.93 -15.59
CA LEU A 15 -2.02 -6.92 -14.88
C LEU A 15 -2.30 -6.95 -13.37
N MET A 16 -3.56 -7.14 -12.97
CA MET A 16 -3.94 -7.25 -11.56
C MET A 16 -3.35 -8.49 -10.89
N VAL A 17 -3.31 -9.63 -11.58
CA VAL A 17 -2.64 -10.85 -11.08
C VAL A 17 -1.14 -10.61 -10.91
N LEU A 18 -0.49 -9.97 -11.87
CA LEU A 18 0.93 -9.62 -11.78
C LEU A 18 1.21 -8.70 -10.59
N VAL A 19 0.37 -7.68 -10.40
CA VAL A 19 0.47 -6.78 -9.24
C VAL A 19 0.33 -7.57 -7.94
N ALA A 20 -0.66 -8.46 -7.84
CA ALA A 20 -0.87 -9.28 -6.65
C ALA A 20 0.34 -10.19 -6.33
N ILE A 21 0.95 -10.80 -7.35
CA ILE A 21 2.17 -11.61 -7.19
C ILE A 21 3.34 -10.75 -6.71
N LEU A 22 3.59 -9.61 -7.37
CA LEU A 22 4.68 -8.70 -7.01
C LEU A 22 4.52 -8.20 -5.57
N TRP A 23 3.31 -7.77 -5.20
CA TRP A 23 3.03 -7.29 -3.84
C TRP A 23 3.10 -8.40 -2.81
N GLY A 24 2.55 -9.58 -3.10
CA GLY A 24 2.61 -10.74 -2.21
C GLY A 24 4.05 -11.20 -1.94
N SER A 25 4.90 -11.21 -2.97
CA SER A 25 6.32 -11.56 -2.83
C SER A 25 7.15 -10.51 -2.07
N ALA A 26 6.68 -9.26 -1.98
CA ALA A 26 7.45 -8.19 -1.35
C ALA A 26 7.71 -8.46 0.13
N PHE A 27 6.76 -9.07 0.85
CA PHE A 27 6.89 -9.35 2.29
C PHE A 27 8.01 -10.34 2.63
N PRO A 28 8.06 -11.56 2.04
CA PRO A 28 9.16 -12.48 2.31
C PRO A 28 10.51 -11.93 1.82
N VAL A 29 10.54 -11.25 0.67
CA VAL A 29 11.78 -10.60 0.17
C VAL A 29 12.26 -9.53 1.14
N THR A 30 11.37 -8.66 1.62
CA THR A 30 11.72 -7.66 2.63
C THR A 30 12.18 -8.31 3.92
N ARG A 31 11.57 -9.42 4.36
CA ARG A 31 12.07 -10.12 5.56
C ARG A 31 13.51 -10.59 5.38
N VAL A 32 13.86 -11.21 4.24
CA VAL A 32 15.25 -11.59 3.97
C VAL A 32 16.17 -10.37 3.94
N LEU A 33 15.74 -9.29 3.29
CA LEU A 33 16.50 -8.04 3.23
C LEU A 33 16.81 -7.47 4.61
N LEU A 34 15.87 -7.58 5.55
CA LEU A 34 16.03 -7.06 6.93
C LEU A 34 17.03 -7.86 7.78
N GLU A 35 17.57 -8.98 7.29
CA GLU A 35 18.71 -9.65 7.94
C GLU A 35 20.02 -8.88 7.73
N GLU A 36 20.12 -8.16 6.62
CA GLU A 36 21.35 -7.48 6.19
C GLU A 36 21.30 -5.97 6.40
N MET A 37 20.09 -5.40 6.58
CA MET A 37 19.94 -3.95 6.72
C MET A 37 18.80 -3.54 7.67
N PRO A 38 18.94 -2.39 8.36
CA PRO A 38 17.90 -1.91 9.25
C PRO A 38 16.61 -1.53 8.50
N PRO A 39 15.43 -1.59 9.16
CA PRO A 39 14.13 -1.29 8.55
C PRO A 39 14.04 0.04 7.81
N LEU A 40 14.63 1.09 8.38
CA LEU A 40 14.65 2.42 7.79
C LEU A 40 15.54 2.49 6.54
N GLY A 41 16.69 1.80 6.55
CA GLY A 41 17.58 1.70 5.40
C GLY A 41 16.93 0.96 4.23
N ALA A 42 16.26 -0.16 4.53
CA ALA A 42 15.47 -0.88 3.53
C ALA A 42 14.36 -0.03 2.93
N ALA A 43 13.66 0.76 3.75
CA ALA A 43 12.60 1.66 3.29
C ALA A 43 13.17 2.78 2.38
N ALA A 44 14.29 3.37 2.77
CA ALA A 44 14.97 4.42 2.00
C ALA A 44 15.40 3.90 0.63
N TRP A 45 16.14 2.78 0.58
CA TRP A 45 16.58 2.19 -0.69
C TRP A 45 15.42 1.79 -1.59
N ARG A 46 14.40 1.11 -1.05
CA ARG A 46 13.18 0.75 -1.80
C ARG A 46 12.55 1.98 -2.45
N THR A 47 12.42 3.08 -1.68
CA THR A 47 11.78 4.31 -2.15
C THR A 47 12.65 5.03 -3.19
N LEU A 48 13.97 5.06 -2.99
CA LEU A 48 14.91 5.65 -3.95
C LEU A 48 14.91 4.90 -5.29
N PHE A 49 14.95 3.56 -5.27
CA PHE A 49 14.87 2.77 -6.49
C PHE A 49 13.53 2.94 -7.21
N ALA A 50 12.42 2.96 -6.47
CA ALA A 50 11.10 3.21 -7.03
C ALA A 50 11.01 4.60 -7.67
N ALA A 51 11.47 5.64 -6.98
CA ALA A 51 11.50 7.01 -7.50
C ALA A 51 12.38 7.13 -8.74
N GLY A 52 13.57 6.50 -8.74
CA GLY A 52 14.46 6.46 -9.89
C GLY A 52 13.84 5.74 -11.09
N ALA A 53 13.22 4.57 -10.88
CA ALA A 53 12.55 3.83 -11.95
C ALA A 53 11.39 4.63 -12.56
N VAL A 54 10.57 5.27 -11.73
CA VAL A 54 9.47 6.15 -12.20
C VAL A 54 10.03 7.37 -12.93
N ALA A 55 11.11 7.98 -12.44
CA ALA A 55 11.76 9.10 -13.11
C ALA A 55 12.31 8.72 -14.48
N VAL A 56 13.01 7.59 -14.61
CA VAL A 56 13.51 7.07 -15.89
C VAL A 56 12.35 6.79 -16.84
N PHE A 57 11.27 6.18 -16.36
CA PHE A 57 10.07 5.94 -17.15
C PHE A 57 9.46 7.25 -17.66
N ALA A 58 9.27 8.24 -16.79
CA ALA A 58 8.73 9.55 -17.18
C ALA A 58 9.64 10.30 -18.17
N ALA A 59 10.97 10.20 -18.01
CA ALA A 59 11.93 10.73 -18.98
C ALA A 59 11.77 10.07 -20.36
N SER A 60 11.67 8.74 -20.40
CA SER A 60 11.52 7.99 -21.66
C SER A 60 10.25 8.36 -22.43
N ARG A 61 9.24 8.91 -21.75
CA ARG A 61 7.96 9.37 -22.31
C ARG A 61 7.93 10.88 -22.59
N GLY A 62 8.99 11.61 -22.24
CA GLY A 62 9.04 13.07 -22.38
C GLY A 62 8.00 13.79 -21.50
N GLU A 63 7.64 13.21 -20.36
CA GLU A 63 6.55 13.71 -19.50
C GLU A 63 7.00 14.80 -18.53
N PHE A 64 8.30 14.87 -18.18
CA PHE A 64 8.82 15.89 -17.25
C PHE A 64 8.45 17.34 -17.58
N PRO A 65 8.55 17.83 -18.84
CA PRO A 65 8.15 19.19 -19.18
C PRO A 65 6.66 19.49 -18.97
N ARG A 66 5.82 18.45 -18.93
CA ARG A 66 4.37 18.53 -18.70
C ARG A 66 4.01 18.55 -17.22
N LEU A 67 4.94 18.15 -16.34
CA LEU A 67 4.75 18.18 -14.89
C LEU A 67 4.93 19.61 -14.36
N ARG A 68 3.82 20.34 -14.25
CA ARG A 68 3.79 21.68 -13.65
C ARG A 68 2.80 21.73 -12.46
N PRO A 69 3.14 21.09 -11.33
CA PRO A 69 2.27 21.08 -10.17
C PRO A 69 2.15 22.47 -9.56
N THR A 70 0.91 22.88 -9.26
CA THR A 70 0.62 24.09 -8.49
C THR A 70 1.16 23.94 -7.06
N PRO A 71 1.32 25.03 -6.28
CA PRO A 71 1.71 24.94 -4.87
C PRO A 71 0.78 24.02 -4.06
N GLU A 72 -0.52 24.04 -4.37
CA GLU A 72 -1.51 23.16 -3.76
C GLU A 72 -1.25 21.69 -4.12
N ASP A 73 -1.00 21.38 -5.39
CA ASP A 73 -0.66 20.02 -5.83
C ASP A 73 0.60 19.50 -5.14
N ARG A 74 1.61 20.36 -4.93
CA ARG A 74 2.82 19.97 -4.20
C ARG A 74 2.52 19.61 -2.75
N GLY A 75 1.65 20.37 -2.09
CA GLY A 75 1.19 20.06 -0.73
C GLY A 75 0.46 18.72 -0.68
N ARG A 76 -0.50 18.51 -1.59
CA ARG A 76 -1.25 17.26 -1.73
C ARG A 76 -0.34 16.06 -2.00
N LEU A 77 0.58 16.19 -2.97
CA LEU A 77 1.58 15.16 -3.29
C LEU A 77 2.51 14.88 -2.10
N GLY A 78 2.89 15.90 -1.33
CA GLY A 78 3.67 15.73 -0.11
C GLY A 78 2.93 14.88 0.93
N VAL A 79 1.65 15.17 1.18
CA VAL A 79 0.81 14.36 2.08
C VAL A 79 0.68 12.91 1.59
N LEU A 80 0.42 12.73 0.28
CA LEU A 80 0.32 11.39 -0.32
C LEU A 80 1.64 10.62 -0.22
N ALA A 81 2.79 11.29 -0.44
CA ALA A 81 4.11 10.68 -0.32
C ALA A 81 4.44 10.27 1.13
N VAL A 82 4.02 11.06 2.11
CA VAL A 82 4.20 10.72 3.53
C VAL A 82 3.33 9.53 3.92
N LEU A 83 2.04 9.54 3.57
CA LEU A 83 1.09 8.49 3.97
C LEU A 83 1.35 7.16 3.24
N GLY A 84 1.28 7.17 1.90
CA GLY A 84 1.40 5.96 1.09
C GLY A 84 2.84 5.50 0.89
N GLY A 85 3.80 6.42 1.01
CA GLY A 85 5.23 6.14 0.88
C GLY A 85 5.89 5.94 2.24
N ALA A 86 6.26 7.03 2.90
CA ALA A 86 7.14 6.99 4.07
C ALA A 86 6.54 6.20 5.25
N LEU A 87 5.39 6.63 5.78
CA LEU A 87 4.79 6.01 6.97
C LEU A 87 4.40 4.56 6.71
N PHE A 88 3.79 4.28 5.55
CA PHE A 88 3.41 2.93 5.19
C PHE A 88 4.61 2.00 5.03
N VAL A 89 5.61 2.38 4.22
CA VAL A 89 6.78 1.50 3.94
C VAL A 89 7.64 1.33 5.19
N ILE A 90 7.87 2.39 5.96
CA ILE A 90 8.62 2.31 7.22
C ILE A 90 7.87 1.43 8.21
N GLY A 91 6.58 1.69 8.44
CA GLY A 91 5.77 0.91 9.36
C GLY A 91 5.70 -0.56 8.97
N MET A 92 5.51 -0.86 7.68
CA MET A 92 5.54 -2.23 7.17
C MET A 92 6.88 -2.91 7.46
N ASN A 93 8.01 -2.26 7.20
CA ASN A 93 9.33 -2.87 7.45
C ASN A 93 9.56 -3.13 8.94
N PHE A 94 9.18 -2.19 9.82
CA PHE A 94 9.27 -2.39 11.27
C PHE A 94 8.36 -3.50 11.76
N ALA A 95 7.12 -3.59 11.25
CA ALA A 95 6.23 -4.69 11.58
C ALA A 95 6.80 -6.04 11.12
N ILE A 96 7.36 -6.13 9.91
CA ILE A 96 8.03 -7.35 9.42
C ILE A 96 9.20 -7.72 10.34
N PHE A 97 9.98 -6.74 10.78
CA PHE A 97 11.11 -6.96 11.68
C PHE A 97 10.66 -7.51 13.05
N LEU A 98 9.60 -6.95 13.64
CA LEU A 98 9.13 -7.29 14.99
C LEU A 98 8.30 -8.59 15.04
N THR A 99 7.39 -8.78 14.08
CA THR A 99 6.41 -9.89 14.12
C THR A 99 6.43 -10.81 12.91
N GLY A 100 7.33 -10.57 11.95
CA GLY A 100 7.52 -11.41 10.77
C GLY A 100 6.64 -11.05 9.57
N ALA A 101 7.04 -11.57 8.40
CA ALA A 101 6.41 -11.29 7.11
C ALA A 101 4.95 -11.75 7.03
N SER A 102 4.65 -12.96 7.53
CA SER A 102 3.31 -13.56 7.40
C SER A 102 2.26 -12.80 8.20
N ILE A 103 2.57 -12.41 9.44
CA ILE A 103 1.65 -11.65 10.28
C ILE A 103 1.50 -10.23 9.72
N THR A 104 2.60 -9.61 9.31
CA THR A 104 2.57 -8.25 8.78
C THR A 104 1.82 -8.15 7.45
N SER A 105 2.03 -9.08 6.51
CA SER A 105 1.36 -9.07 5.19
C SER A 105 -0.15 -9.12 5.32
N PHE A 106 -0.56 -9.89 6.30
CA PHE A 106 -1.91 -10.14 6.62
C PHE A 106 -2.57 -8.95 7.34
N VAL A 107 -1.95 -8.42 8.41
CA VAL A 107 -2.47 -7.24 9.13
C VAL A 107 -2.48 -6.03 8.22
N THR A 108 -1.41 -5.79 7.46
CA THR A 108 -1.40 -4.68 6.48
C THR A 108 -2.41 -4.90 5.37
N GLY A 109 -2.67 -6.15 4.97
CA GLY A 109 -3.73 -6.53 4.03
C GLY A 109 -5.15 -6.12 4.43
N THR A 110 -5.38 -5.60 5.64
CA THR A 110 -6.66 -4.97 6.02
C THR A 110 -6.81 -3.54 5.52
N TYR A 111 -5.79 -2.92 4.91
CA TYR A 111 -5.92 -1.56 4.39
C TYR A 111 -7.11 -1.37 3.42
N PRO A 112 -7.55 -2.34 2.58
CA PRO A 112 -8.74 -2.15 1.73
C PRO A 112 -10.02 -1.98 2.56
N LEU A 113 -10.10 -2.69 3.68
CA LEU A 113 -11.21 -2.62 4.63
C LEU A 113 -11.26 -1.26 5.32
N LEU A 114 -10.09 -0.80 5.78
CA LEU A 114 -9.93 0.52 6.35
C LEU A 114 -10.21 1.61 5.30
N ALA A 115 -9.83 1.39 4.03
CA ALA A 115 -10.06 2.34 2.94
C ALA A 115 -11.55 2.51 2.64
N VAL A 116 -12.34 1.43 2.72
CA VAL A 116 -13.81 1.50 2.60
C VAL A 116 -14.42 2.35 3.72
N VAL A 117 -13.94 2.17 4.96
CA VAL A 117 -14.39 2.98 6.10
C VAL A 117 -13.96 4.43 5.94
N VAL A 118 -12.69 4.69 5.62
CA VAL A 118 -12.15 6.02 5.34
C VAL A 118 -12.92 6.69 4.20
N ALA A 119 -13.29 5.96 3.15
CA ALA A 119 -14.06 6.51 2.04
C ALA A 119 -15.48 6.89 2.46
N ALA A 120 -16.13 6.10 3.31
CA ALA A 120 -17.43 6.46 3.86
C ALA A 120 -17.39 7.78 4.65
N PHE A 121 -16.30 8.05 5.38
CA PHE A 121 -16.11 9.29 6.11
C PHE A 121 -15.66 10.47 5.24
N LEU A 122 -14.68 10.27 4.35
CA LEU A 122 -14.08 11.34 3.55
C LEU A 122 -14.92 11.72 2.32
N LEU A 123 -15.55 10.73 1.68
CA LEU A 123 -16.31 10.90 0.44
C LEU A 123 -17.83 10.84 0.65
N ALA A 124 -18.29 10.63 1.90
CA ALA A 124 -19.70 10.43 2.23
C ALA A 124 -20.37 9.28 1.44
N GLU A 125 -19.59 8.28 1.00
CA GLU A 125 -20.08 7.12 0.27
C GLU A 125 -20.77 6.12 1.24
N PRO A 126 -22.06 5.82 1.08
CA PRO A 126 -22.75 4.92 2.00
C PRO A 126 -22.21 3.49 1.89
N LEU A 127 -21.91 2.88 3.04
CA LEU A 127 -21.50 1.48 3.13
C LEU A 127 -22.69 0.56 2.82
N GLY A 128 -22.83 0.18 1.55
CA GLY A 128 -23.84 -0.78 1.13
C GLY A 128 -23.65 -2.15 1.80
N ARG A 129 -24.74 -2.90 1.97
CA ARG A 129 -24.76 -4.24 2.60
C ARG A 129 -23.73 -5.23 1.99
N ARG A 130 -23.44 -5.11 0.70
CA ARG A 130 -22.42 -5.89 -0.01
C ARG A 130 -20.99 -5.54 0.42
N GLY A 131 -20.71 -4.24 0.65
CA GLY A 131 -19.43 -3.78 1.17
C GLY A 131 -19.18 -4.27 2.60
N LEU A 132 -20.22 -4.25 3.44
CA LEU A 132 -20.16 -4.82 4.78
C LEU A 132 -19.93 -6.35 4.75
N GLY A 133 -20.57 -7.06 3.81
CA GLY A 133 -20.32 -8.50 3.61
C GLY A 133 -18.88 -8.79 3.21
N ALA A 134 -18.31 -8.03 2.26
CA ALA A 134 -16.91 -8.16 1.85
C ALA A 134 -15.94 -7.86 3.00
N LEU A 135 -16.25 -6.86 3.84
CA LEU A 135 -15.51 -6.51 5.05
C LEU A 135 -15.43 -7.70 6.02
N VAL A 136 -16.57 -8.33 6.31
CA VAL A 136 -16.64 -9.48 7.23
C VAL A 136 -15.86 -10.68 6.67
N VAL A 137 -16.04 -11.00 5.38
CA VAL A 137 -15.32 -12.13 4.76
C VAL A 137 -13.81 -11.93 4.78
N ALA A 138 -13.34 -10.73 4.46
CA ALA A 138 -11.92 -10.40 4.52
C ALA A 138 -11.38 -10.45 5.98
N ALA A 139 -12.15 -9.95 6.95
CA ALA A 139 -11.80 -10.00 8.37
C ALA A 139 -11.80 -11.44 8.96
N LEU A 140 -12.58 -12.36 8.38
CA LEU A 140 -12.49 -13.79 8.71
C LEU A 140 -11.27 -14.45 8.05
N GLY A 141 -10.97 -14.08 6.79
CA GLY A 141 -9.82 -14.56 6.03
C GLY A 141 -8.47 -14.19 6.64
N LEU A 142 -8.26 -12.92 7.02
CA LEU A 142 -8.38 -12.52 8.42
C LEU A 142 -7.97 -13.54 9.49
N VAL A 143 -8.66 -13.51 10.63
CA VAL A 143 -8.46 -14.39 11.79
C VAL A 143 -7.96 -15.83 11.51
N LEU A 144 -8.41 -16.48 10.43
CA LEU A 144 -7.93 -17.80 9.98
C LEU A 144 -6.43 -17.87 9.64
N LEU A 145 -5.87 -16.88 8.92
CA LEU A 145 -4.44 -16.86 8.56
C LEU A 145 -3.55 -16.46 9.75
N ALA A 146 -4.11 -15.76 10.75
CA ALA A 146 -3.39 -15.31 11.95
C ALA A 146 -3.01 -16.45 12.91
N ARG A 147 -3.32 -17.72 12.60
CA ARG A 147 -2.99 -18.84 13.47
C ARG A 147 -1.48 -18.92 13.68
N PRO A 148 -0.98 -18.71 14.91
CA PRO A 148 0.44 -18.72 15.17
C PRO A 148 0.94 -20.16 15.07
N GLY A 149 1.58 -20.50 13.95
CA GLY A 149 2.30 -21.76 13.76
C GLY A 149 3.59 -21.83 14.58
N GLY A 150 3.59 -21.36 15.83
CA GLY A 150 4.76 -21.26 16.70
C GLY A 150 5.58 -19.96 16.57
N ALA A 151 5.14 -18.99 15.77
CA ALA A 151 5.81 -17.69 15.66
C ALA A 151 5.53 -16.82 16.89
N GLN A 152 6.59 -16.22 17.45
CA GLN A 152 6.46 -15.20 18.49
C GLN A 152 5.81 -13.95 17.89
N VAL A 153 4.63 -13.60 18.41
CA VAL A 153 3.87 -12.42 17.95
C VAL A 153 4.18 -11.27 18.88
N GLU A 154 4.84 -10.23 18.37
CA GLU A 154 5.09 -9.02 19.13
C GLU A 154 3.93 -8.03 18.96
N VAL A 155 3.30 -7.65 20.07
CA VAL A 155 2.14 -6.72 20.07
C VAL A 155 2.50 -5.40 19.41
N LEU A 156 3.71 -4.88 19.66
CA LEU A 156 4.17 -3.64 19.03
C LEU A 156 4.23 -3.77 17.50
N GLY A 157 4.73 -4.90 16.99
CA GLY A 157 4.76 -5.18 15.54
C GLY A 157 3.36 -5.18 14.93
N VAL A 158 2.39 -5.76 15.61
CA VAL A 158 0.98 -5.76 15.17
C VAL A 158 0.40 -4.34 15.17
N LEU A 159 0.63 -3.54 16.22
CA LEU A 159 0.16 -2.16 16.30
C LEU A 159 0.76 -1.28 15.20
N VAL A 160 2.06 -1.45 14.93
CA VAL A 160 2.75 -0.76 13.83
C VAL A 160 2.17 -1.17 12.48
N ALA A 161 1.87 -2.46 12.27
CA ALA A 161 1.23 -2.94 11.04
C ALA A 161 -0.17 -2.34 10.83
N VAL A 162 -0.99 -2.25 11.89
CA VAL A 162 -2.31 -1.59 11.83
C VAL A 162 -2.16 -0.10 11.50
N GLY A 163 -1.21 0.59 12.14
CA GLY A 163 -0.90 1.99 11.85
C GLY A 163 -0.49 2.21 10.39
N ALA A 164 0.35 1.32 9.84
CA ALA A 164 0.73 1.34 8.43
C ALA A 164 -0.51 1.12 7.53
N ALA A 165 -1.34 0.13 7.83
CA ALA A 165 -2.57 -0.16 7.07
C ALA A 165 -3.51 1.04 7.03
N LEU A 166 -3.70 1.72 8.16
CA LEU A 166 -4.50 2.93 8.26
C LEU A 166 -3.90 4.09 7.46
N SER A 167 -2.57 4.27 7.53
CA SER A 167 -1.86 5.28 6.76
C SER A 167 -2.07 5.09 5.25
N PHE A 168 -1.98 3.85 4.77
CA PHE A 168 -2.24 3.53 3.37
C PHE A 168 -3.71 3.72 2.98
N ALA A 169 -4.65 3.38 3.87
CA ALA A 169 -6.07 3.62 3.66
C ALA A 169 -6.40 5.11 3.52
N LEU A 170 -5.78 5.97 4.35
CA LEU A 170 -5.89 7.43 4.24
C LEU A 170 -5.28 7.94 2.93
N TYR A 171 -4.12 7.41 2.53
CA TYR A 171 -3.54 7.69 1.22
C TYR A 171 -4.53 7.40 0.09
N LEU A 172 -5.17 6.22 0.08
CA LEU A 172 -6.16 5.85 -0.94
C LEU A 172 -7.37 6.79 -0.93
N GLY A 173 -7.89 7.12 0.24
CA GLY A 173 -9.03 8.03 0.38
C GLY A 173 -8.73 9.45 -0.11
N LEU A 174 -7.60 10.02 0.30
CA LEU A 174 -7.17 11.36 -0.11
C LEU A 174 -6.77 11.41 -1.58
N ALA A 175 -6.11 10.37 -2.11
CA ALA A 175 -5.78 10.27 -3.52
C ALA A 175 -7.05 10.26 -4.38
N ARG A 176 -8.13 9.60 -3.93
CA ARG A 176 -9.43 9.65 -4.61
C ARG A 176 -10.11 11.01 -4.49
N LEU A 177 -10.00 11.67 -3.34
CA LEU A 177 -10.62 12.97 -3.10
C LEU A 177 -9.98 14.11 -3.91
N TRP A 178 -8.68 13.99 -4.21
CA TRP A 178 -7.90 15.01 -4.91
C TRP A 178 -7.65 14.73 -6.40
N ALA A 179 -8.11 13.59 -6.91
CA ALA A 179 -8.05 13.22 -8.33
C ALA A 179 -9.18 13.88 -9.12
#